data_AF-A0A7J6NM20-F1
#
_entry.id   AF-A0A7J6NM20-F1
#
_cell.length_a   1.000
_cell.length_b   1.000
_cell.length_c   1.000
_cell.angle_alpha   90.00
_cell.angle_beta   90.00
_cell.angle_gamma   90.00
#
_symmetry.space_group_name_H-M   'P 1'
#
loop_
_entity.id
_entity.type
_entity.pdbx_description
1 polymer ?
#
loop_
_entity_poly.entity_id
_entity_poly.type
_entity_poly.pdbx_seq_one_letter_code
_entity_poly.pdbx_strand_id
1 'polypeptide(L)'
;DGKYKDIPKRIVRIGFARPGPERQDSVRNGINALRYVIPSSSICIHDAARPLITREAITRTALEASRAGGAAVLAVKAKATIKKIITKGSEHGGGNGGPTNRMMIVESTPDRNTMWEAQTPQILPYGVLNDGLDIITQSSSSSPIEVTDDVSLVEILHNRGLYENINVAAAEGDYDNIKLTTPEDLIFCNSHIQQQEESR
;
A
#
# COMPACT_ATOMS: atom_id res chain seq x y z
N ASP A 1 25.97 -0.84 11.63
CA ASP A 1 25.53 -1.62 12.81
C ASP A 1 25.51 -3.14 12.61
N GLY A 2 25.58 -3.65 11.38
CA GLY A 2 25.79 -5.09 11.16
C GLY A 2 24.54 -5.95 11.33
N LYS A 3 23.36 -5.33 11.42
CA LYS A 3 22.06 -6.02 11.47
C LYS A 3 21.67 -6.69 10.14
N TYR A 4 22.31 -6.31 9.03
CA TYR A 4 21.84 -6.64 7.67
C TYR A 4 22.96 -7.15 6.74
N LYS A 5 23.98 -7.83 7.30
CA LYS A 5 25.19 -8.27 6.57
C LYS A 5 24.88 -9.32 5.49
N ASP A 6 23.78 -10.04 5.65
CA ASP A 6 23.40 -11.18 4.81
C ASP A 6 22.56 -10.78 3.58
N ILE A 7 22.24 -9.49 3.43
CA ILE A 7 21.54 -9.00 2.24
C ILE A 7 22.52 -9.00 1.05
N PRO A 8 22.24 -9.71 -0.05
CA PRO A 8 23.11 -9.77 -1.21
C PRO A 8 23.43 -8.36 -1.73
N LYS A 9 24.73 -8.05 -1.84
CA LYS A 9 25.19 -6.69 -2.11
C LYS A 9 24.83 -6.16 -3.51
N ARG A 10 24.57 -7.03 -4.51
CA ARG A 10 24.08 -6.58 -5.82
C ARG A 10 23.66 -7.72 -6.76
N ILE A 11 22.38 -7.75 -7.13
CA ILE A 11 21.95 -8.05 -8.51
C ILE A 11 20.89 -7.01 -8.84
N VAL A 12 21.26 -6.01 -9.65
CA VAL A 12 20.29 -5.01 -10.13
C VAL A 12 20.13 -5.25 -11.62
N ARG A 13 19.08 -5.99 -11.98
CA ARG A 13 18.51 -5.94 -13.33
C ARG A 13 17.31 -5.01 -13.25
N ILE A 14 17.37 -3.90 -13.96
CA ILE A 14 16.23 -2.99 -14.09
C ILE A 14 15.39 -3.49 -15.26
N GLY A 15 14.13 -3.79 -14.99
CA GLY A 15 13.12 -4.11 -16.00
C GLY A 15 12.09 -2.97 -16.06
N PHE A 16 11.45 -2.82 -17.21
CA PHE A 16 10.38 -1.85 -17.42
C PHE A 16 9.13 -2.57 -17.91
N ALA A 17 7.98 -2.08 -17.48
CA ALA A 17 6.67 -2.51 -17.94
C ALA A 17 5.80 -1.28 -18.23
N ARG A 18 4.78 -1.43 -19.06
CA ARG A 18 3.84 -0.33 -19.33
C ARG A 18 2.92 -0.10 -18.13
N PRO A 19 2.57 1.14 -17.77
CA PRO A 19 1.54 1.40 -16.77
C PRO A 19 0.17 0.94 -17.29
N GLY A 20 -0.74 0.65 -16.37
CA GLY A 20 -2.15 0.41 -16.65
C GLY A 20 -3.04 1.56 -16.14
N PRO A 21 -4.37 1.50 -16.37
CA PRO A 21 -5.29 2.55 -15.99
C PRO A 21 -5.40 2.73 -14.47
N GLU A 22 -5.32 1.64 -13.70
CA GLU A 22 -5.29 1.68 -12.25
C GLU A 22 -3.93 1.23 -11.68
N ARG A 23 -3.77 1.42 -10.36
CA ARG A 23 -2.57 0.98 -9.63
C ARG A 23 -2.33 -0.52 -9.81
N GLN A 24 -3.38 -1.34 -9.69
CA GLN A 24 -3.24 -2.80 -9.75
C GLN A 24 -2.91 -3.32 -11.16
N ASP A 25 -3.37 -2.65 -12.22
CA ASP A 25 -2.97 -2.98 -13.59
C ASP A 25 -1.47 -2.71 -13.81
N SER A 26 -0.97 -1.62 -13.24
CA SER A 26 0.46 -1.29 -13.30
C SER A 26 1.30 -2.31 -12.53
N VAL A 27 0.84 -2.75 -11.35
CA VAL A 27 1.46 -3.85 -10.59
C VAL A 27 1.44 -5.15 -11.39
N ARG A 28 0.30 -5.52 -12.00
CA ARG A 28 0.15 -6.70 -12.86
C ARG A 28 1.15 -6.69 -14.02
N ASN A 29 1.28 -5.57 -14.73
CA ASN A 29 2.26 -5.43 -15.80
C ASN A 29 3.70 -5.57 -15.29
N GLY A 30 4.00 -5.01 -14.11
CA GLY A 30 5.30 -5.15 -13.46
C GLY A 30 5.64 -6.60 -13.12
N ILE A 31 4.73 -7.34 -12.49
CA ILE A 31 4.97 -8.74 -12.13
C ILE A 31 5.08 -9.65 -13.36
N ASN A 32 4.31 -9.39 -14.42
CA ASN A 32 4.38 -10.14 -15.68
C ASN A 32 5.72 -9.96 -16.41
N ALA A 33 6.44 -8.86 -16.12
CA ALA A 33 7.78 -8.62 -16.66
C ALA A 33 8.88 -9.34 -15.87
N LEU A 34 8.60 -9.83 -14.66
CA LEU A 34 9.58 -10.54 -13.85
C LEU A 34 9.98 -11.86 -14.50
N ARG A 35 11.29 -12.14 -14.49
CA ARG A 35 11.87 -13.41 -14.93
C ARG A 35 12.49 -14.07 -13.70
N TYR A 36 12.43 -15.41 -13.64
CA TYR A 36 13.03 -16.20 -12.56
C TYR A 36 12.40 -15.98 -11.17
N VAL A 37 11.09 -15.78 -11.11
CA VAL A 37 10.31 -15.78 -9.86
C VAL A 37 9.59 -17.12 -9.70
N ILE A 38 9.47 -17.57 -8.46
CA ILE A 38 8.67 -18.74 -8.07
C ILE A 38 7.55 -18.27 -7.12
N PRO A 39 6.49 -19.07 -6.89
CA PRO A 39 5.37 -18.66 -6.03
C PRO A 39 5.78 -18.15 -4.63
N SER A 40 6.84 -18.69 -4.05
CA SER A 40 7.36 -18.28 -2.73
C SER A 40 8.33 -17.10 -2.76
N SER A 41 8.67 -16.54 -3.94
CA SER A 41 9.50 -15.35 -4.03
C SER A 41 8.80 -14.15 -3.40
N SER A 42 9.46 -13.44 -2.49
CA SER A 42 8.93 -12.20 -1.92
C SER A 42 8.97 -11.07 -2.95
N ILE A 43 7.82 -10.42 -3.16
CA ILE A 43 7.69 -9.22 -3.98
C ILE A 43 7.57 -8.03 -3.05
N CYS A 44 8.39 -7.01 -3.28
CA CYS A 44 8.35 -5.74 -2.57
C CYS A 44 7.82 -4.66 -3.51
N ILE A 45 6.64 -4.11 -3.19
CA ILE A 45 5.98 -3.08 -3.97
C ILE A 45 6.17 -1.74 -3.25
N HIS A 46 6.68 -0.76 -3.98
CA HIS A 46 6.94 0.58 -3.45
C HIS A 46 6.36 1.65 -4.36
N ASP A 47 5.72 2.66 -3.76
CA ASP A 47 5.19 3.79 -4.53
C ASP A 47 6.37 4.69 -4.93
N ALA A 48 6.52 4.96 -6.23
CA ALA A 48 7.55 5.89 -6.72
C ALA A 48 7.41 7.31 -6.11
N ALA A 49 6.21 7.68 -5.68
CA ALA A 49 5.93 8.94 -5.00
C ALA A 49 6.38 8.98 -3.52
N ARG A 50 7.07 7.96 -3.00
CA ARG A 50 7.66 7.94 -1.65
C ARG A 50 9.20 7.91 -1.73
N PRO A 51 9.87 9.03 -2.05
CA PRO A 51 11.31 9.04 -2.32
C PRO A 51 12.19 8.95 -1.05
N LEU A 52 11.64 9.24 0.13
CA LEU A 52 12.37 9.32 1.40
C LEU A 52 12.47 7.98 2.15
N ILE A 53 12.21 6.86 1.47
CA ILE A 53 12.29 5.53 2.09
C ILE A 53 13.73 5.18 2.49
N THR A 54 13.90 4.60 3.68
CA THR A 54 15.20 4.18 4.21
C THR A 54 15.46 2.69 3.99
N ARG A 55 16.75 2.29 3.96
CA ARG A 55 17.13 0.86 3.89
C ARG A 55 16.61 0.10 5.10
N GLU A 56 16.64 0.75 6.26
CA GLU A 56 16.19 0.23 7.54
C GLU A 56 14.70 -0.09 7.50
N ALA A 57 13.87 0.82 6.95
CA ALA A 57 12.44 0.58 6.78
C ALA A 57 12.15 -0.60 5.84
N ILE A 58 12.80 -0.66 4.67
CA ILE A 58 12.65 -1.78 3.73
C ILE A 58 13.02 -3.11 4.41
N THR A 59 14.14 -3.11 5.13
CA THR A 59 14.63 -4.33 5.76
C THR A 59 13.74 -4.77 6.93
N ARG A 60 13.24 -3.81 7.72
CA ARG A 60 12.29 -4.07 8.79
C ARG A 60 11.01 -4.71 8.24
N THR A 61 10.44 -4.16 7.17
CA THR A 61 9.26 -4.75 6.51
C THR A 61 9.52 -6.17 6.03
N ALA A 62 10.69 -6.44 5.44
CA ALA A 62 11.04 -7.78 4.97
C ALA A 62 11.16 -8.80 6.13
N LEU A 63 11.74 -8.38 7.25
CA LEU A 63 11.86 -9.23 8.44
C LEU A 63 10.51 -9.51 9.08
N GLU A 64 9.63 -8.52 9.20
CA GLU A 64 8.27 -8.75 9.72
C GLU A 64 7.45 -9.64 8.78
N ALA A 65 7.57 -9.46 7.45
CA ALA A 65 6.93 -10.34 6.48
C ALA A 65 7.39 -11.79 6.66
N SER A 66 8.70 -12.02 6.82
CA SER A 66 9.24 -13.34 7.07
C SER A 66 8.72 -13.98 8.36
N ARG A 67 8.51 -13.20 9.42
CA ARG A 67 7.97 -13.70 10.69
C ARG A 67 6.48 -14.02 10.62
N ALA A 68 5.74 -13.29 9.78
CA ALA A 68 4.29 -13.41 9.65
C ALA A 68 3.84 -14.50 8.66
N GLY A 69 4.77 -15.20 8.00
CA GLY A 69 4.48 -16.23 7.01
C GLY A 69 4.50 -15.73 5.56
N GLY A 70 4.88 -14.47 5.32
CA GLY A 70 5.25 -13.99 3.99
C GLY A 70 4.83 -12.56 3.65
N ALA A 71 3.95 -11.92 4.44
CA ALA A 71 3.40 -10.61 4.10
C ALA A 71 3.57 -9.56 5.20
N ALA A 72 3.90 -8.33 4.82
CA ALA A 72 3.91 -7.18 5.71
C ALA A 72 3.69 -5.85 4.99
N VAL A 73 3.19 -4.87 5.74
CA VAL A 73 3.00 -3.48 5.32
C VAL A 73 3.80 -2.55 6.22
N LEU A 74 4.50 -1.58 5.64
CA LEU A 74 5.08 -0.48 6.42
C LEU A 74 3.95 0.45 6.88
N ALA A 75 3.89 0.83 8.15
CA ALA A 75 2.85 1.72 8.64
C ALA A 75 3.32 2.59 9.81
N VAL A 76 2.67 3.74 9.99
CA VAL A 76 2.88 4.64 11.15
C VAL A 76 1.58 4.82 11.92
N LYS A 77 1.64 5.12 13.22
CA LYS A 77 0.41 5.39 14.00
C LYS A 77 -0.32 6.60 13.43
N ALA A 78 -1.64 6.51 13.33
CA ALA A 78 -2.45 7.62 12.87
C ALA A 78 -2.31 8.82 13.82
N LYS A 79 -1.94 9.99 13.29
CA LYS A 79 -1.86 11.24 14.08
C LYS A 79 -3.22 11.91 14.15
N ALA A 80 -3.90 11.99 13.01
CA ALA A 80 -5.20 12.61 12.88
C ALA A 80 -6.31 11.73 13.50
N THR A 81 -7.34 12.39 14.04
CA THR A 81 -8.57 11.70 14.44
C THR A 81 -9.39 11.38 13.18
N ILE A 82 -9.68 10.10 12.95
CA ILE A 82 -10.48 9.66 11.79
C ILE A 82 -11.97 9.65 12.16
N LYS A 83 -12.83 10.11 11.25
CA LYS A 83 -14.29 10.10 11.38
C LYS A 83 -14.90 9.29 10.24
N LYS A 84 -15.79 8.35 10.56
CA LYS A 84 -16.66 7.72 9.55
C LYS A 84 -17.84 8.65 9.31
N ILE A 85 -18.01 9.09 8.06
CA ILE A 85 -19.04 10.06 7.66
C ILE A 85 -20.06 9.37 6.76
N ILE A 86 -21.35 9.64 6.99
CA ILE A 86 -22.45 9.22 6.11
C ILE A 86 -23.13 10.44 5.48
N THR A 87 -23.61 10.29 4.26
CA THR A 87 -24.40 11.33 3.58
C THR A 87 -25.89 11.04 3.76
N LYS A 88 -26.66 12.01 4.25
CA LYS A 88 -28.13 11.97 4.26
C LYS A 88 -28.69 13.04 3.33
N GLY A 89 -29.70 12.67 2.55
CA GLY A 89 -30.35 13.55 1.57
C GLY A 89 -30.75 12.77 0.31
N SER A 90 -31.74 13.29 -0.42
CA SER A 90 -32.17 12.67 -1.68
C SER A 90 -31.26 13.08 -2.83
N GLU A 91 -30.86 12.12 -3.68
CA GLU A 91 -30.21 12.41 -4.97
C GLU A 91 -31.19 12.98 -6.00
N HIS A 92 -32.50 12.86 -5.75
CA HIS A 92 -33.55 13.34 -6.64
C HIS A 92 -33.77 14.85 -6.45
N GLY A 93 -32.83 15.66 -6.92
CA GLY A 93 -33.16 16.98 -7.44
C GLY A 93 -34.01 16.78 -8.69
N GLY A 94 -35.34 16.76 -8.54
CA GLY A 94 -36.25 16.48 -9.64
C GLY A 94 -36.05 17.46 -10.80
N GLY A 95 -35.61 16.96 -11.95
CA GLY A 95 -35.74 17.53 -13.32
C GLY A 95 -35.24 18.95 -13.64
N ASN A 96 -35.06 19.83 -12.65
CA ASN A 96 -35.00 21.28 -12.82
C ASN A 96 -33.92 21.94 -11.95
N GLY A 97 -32.74 21.33 -11.81
CA GLY A 97 -31.56 22.00 -11.24
C GLY A 97 -31.70 22.55 -9.81
N GLY A 98 -32.65 22.04 -9.02
CA GLY A 98 -32.84 22.44 -7.62
C GLY A 98 -31.66 22.00 -6.73
N PRO A 99 -31.38 22.73 -5.63
CA PRO A 99 -30.23 22.43 -4.78
C PRO A 99 -30.32 21.01 -4.20
N THR A 100 -29.25 20.24 -4.39
CA THR A 100 -29.09 18.95 -3.71
C THR A 100 -28.88 19.20 -2.23
N ASN A 101 -29.88 18.89 -1.39
CA ASN A 101 -29.71 18.96 0.06
C ASN A 101 -28.97 17.72 0.56
N ARG A 102 -27.67 17.64 0.29
CA ARG A 102 -26.78 16.60 0.81
C ARG A 102 -26.15 17.10 2.11
N MET A 103 -26.42 16.40 3.21
CA MET A 103 -25.82 16.67 4.52
C MET A 103 -24.84 15.56 4.89
N MET A 104 -23.61 15.93 5.27
CA MET A 104 -22.61 15.02 5.79
C MET A 104 -22.73 14.93 7.32
N ILE A 105 -22.83 13.71 7.85
CA ILE A 105 -23.05 13.46 9.27
C ILE A 105 -21.98 12.51 9.78
N VAL A 106 -21.38 12.84 10.92
CA VAL A 106 -20.47 11.93 11.63
C VAL A 106 -21.26 10.72 12.12
N GLU A 107 -20.94 9.54 11.62
CA GLU A 107 -21.52 8.27 12.07
C GLU A 107 -20.76 7.73 13.28
N SER A 108 -19.43 7.70 13.22
CA SER A 108 -18.59 7.19 14.30
C SER A 108 -17.17 7.72 14.26
N THR A 109 -16.44 7.53 15.35
CA THR A 109 -15.00 7.82 15.49
C THR A 109 -14.32 6.54 15.94
N PRO A 110 -13.56 5.86 15.07
CA PRO A 110 -12.81 4.67 15.49
C PRO A 110 -11.76 5.01 16.57
N ASP A 111 -11.39 4.02 17.39
CA ASP A 111 -10.31 4.20 18.38
C ASP A 111 -8.98 4.43 17.65
N ARG A 112 -8.43 5.64 17.80
CA ARG A 112 -7.16 6.02 17.16
C ARG A 112 -5.99 5.15 17.63
N ASN A 113 -6.04 4.56 18.82
CA ASN A 113 -4.94 3.75 19.35
C ASN A 113 -4.69 2.46 18.55
N THR A 114 -5.69 2.00 17.80
CA THR A 114 -5.59 0.84 16.90
C THR A 114 -5.43 1.24 15.44
N MET A 115 -5.40 2.53 15.11
CA MET A 115 -5.35 3.04 13.75
C MET A 115 -3.92 3.36 13.31
N TRP A 116 -3.57 2.86 12.13
CA TRP A 116 -2.29 3.05 11.50
C TRP A 116 -2.48 3.50 10.05
N GLU A 117 -1.61 4.40 9.61
CA GLU A 117 -1.54 4.88 8.23
C GLU A 117 -0.60 3.96 7.45
N ALA A 118 -1.16 3.19 6.52
CA ALA A 118 -0.39 2.34 5.64
C ALA A 118 0.53 3.17 4.74
N GLN A 119 1.76 2.71 4.61
CA GLN A 119 2.80 3.22 3.73
C GLN A 119 3.28 2.10 2.80
N THR A 120 4.19 2.45 1.90
CA THR A 120 4.98 1.47 1.16
C THR A 120 6.46 1.60 1.58
N PRO A 121 7.25 0.51 1.58
CA PRO A 121 7.01 -0.74 0.87
C PRO A 121 5.97 -1.67 1.51
N GLN A 122 5.34 -2.46 0.65
CA GLN A 122 4.50 -3.60 0.99
C GLN A 122 5.14 -4.87 0.44
N ILE A 123 5.17 -5.92 1.25
CA ILE A 123 5.82 -7.19 0.90
C ILE A 123 4.80 -8.31 0.99
N LEU A 124 4.76 -9.16 -0.02
CA LEU A 124 3.94 -10.37 -0.06
C LEU A 124 4.54 -11.40 -1.04
N PRO A 125 4.19 -12.69 -0.93
CA PRO A 125 4.69 -13.70 -1.87
C PRO A 125 4.14 -13.48 -3.28
N TYR A 126 4.93 -13.82 -4.30
CA TYR A 126 4.55 -13.71 -5.70
C TYR A 126 3.27 -14.48 -6.03
N GLY A 127 3.11 -15.71 -5.49
CA GLY A 127 1.90 -16.51 -5.71
C GLY A 127 0.65 -15.82 -5.19
N VAL A 128 0.71 -15.30 -3.96
CA VAL A 128 -0.39 -14.55 -3.32
C VAL A 128 -0.75 -13.32 -4.14
N LEU A 129 0.26 -12.54 -4.55
CA LEU A 129 0.06 -11.36 -5.39
C LEU A 129 -0.58 -11.72 -6.73
N ASN A 130 -0.07 -12.74 -7.42
CA ASN A 130 -0.59 -13.16 -8.71
C ASN A 130 -2.04 -13.63 -8.61
N ASP A 131 -2.33 -14.53 -7.68
CA ASP A 131 -3.66 -15.12 -7.51
C ASP A 131 -4.68 -14.07 -7.04
N GLY A 132 -4.28 -13.18 -6.13
CA GLY A 132 -5.11 -12.05 -5.70
C GLY A 132 -5.44 -11.12 -6.85
N LEU A 133 -4.44 -10.78 -7.68
CA LEU A 133 -4.64 -9.97 -8.88
C LEU A 133 -5.53 -10.68 -9.92
N ASP A 134 -5.46 -12.01 -10.06
CA ASP A 134 -6.35 -12.76 -10.97
C ASP A 134 -7.82 -12.70 -10.50
N ILE A 135 -8.05 -12.80 -9.19
CA ILE A 135 -9.39 -12.72 -8.59
C ILE A 135 -10.04 -11.35 -8.84
N ILE A 136 -9.28 -10.26 -8.70
CA ILE A 136 -9.84 -8.92 -8.90
C ILE A 136 -10.11 -8.67 -10.39
N THR A 137 -9.25 -9.15 -11.29
CA THR A 137 -9.47 -9.04 -12.74
C THR A 137 -10.70 -9.83 -13.20
N GLN A 138 -10.98 -10.97 -12.55
CA GLN A 138 -12.17 -11.79 -12.84
C GLN A 138 -13.44 -11.26 -12.17
N SER A 139 -13.35 -10.26 -11.27
CA SER A 139 -14.52 -9.67 -10.65
C SER A 139 -15.36 -8.91 -11.69
N SER A 140 -16.68 -9.13 -11.66
CA SER A 140 -17.59 -8.46 -12.60
C SER A 140 -17.66 -6.96 -12.33
N SER A 141 -17.80 -6.15 -13.37
CA SER A 141 -18.04 -4.69 -13.21
C SER A 141 -19.28 -4.36 -12.38
N SER A 142 -20.22 -5.30 -12.24
CA SER A 142 -21.41 -5.17 -11.37
C SER A 142 -21.13 -5.41 -9.88
N SER A 143 -19.96 -5.96 -9.54
CA SER A 143 -19.54 -6.26 -8.16
C SER A 143 -18.01 -6.16 -8.07
N PRO A 144 -17.43 -4.97 -8.31
CA PRO A 144 -15.99 -4.78 -8.25
C PRO A 144 -15.49 -5.03 -6.83
N ILE A 145 -14.36 -5.71 -6.72
CA ILE A 145 -13.66 -5.87 -5.46
C ILE A 145 -12.81 -4.62 -5.24
N GLU A 146 -13.09 -3.88 -4.17
CA GLU A 146 -12.28 -2.73 -3.78
C GLU A 146 -10.94 -3.20 -3.20
N VAL A 147 -9.85 -2.67 -3.74
CA VAL A 147 -8.48 -2.97 -3.31
C VAL A 147 -7.82 -1.66 -2.92
N THR A 148 -7.57 -1.50 -1.61
CA THR A 148 -7.01 -0.26 -1.06
C THR A 148 -5.48 -0.25 -1.10
N ASP A 149 -4.84 -1.43 -1.02
CA ASP A 149 -3.40 -1.61 -1.16
C ASP A 149 -3.04 -3.03 -1.64
N ASP A 150 -1.75 -3.41 -1.69
CA ASP A 150 -1.35 -4.72 -2.23
C ASP A 150 -1.50 -5.85 -1.22
N VAL A 151 -1.29 -5.57 0.07
CA VAL A 151 -1.43 -6.60 1.12
C VAL A 151 -2.88 -6.91 1.42
N SER A 152 -3.85 -6.04 1.07
CA SER A 152 -5.28 -6.33 1.17
C SER A 152 -5.71 -7.51 0.28
N LEU A 153 -4.90 -7.86 -0.74
CA LEU A 153 -5.11 -9.08 -1.53
C LEU A 153 -5.01 -10.35 -0.66
N VAL A 154 -4.19 -10.34 0.40
CA VAL A 154 -4.09 -11.47 1.34
C VAL A 154 -5.43 -11.67 2.05
N GLU A 155 -6.05 -10.59 2.53
CA GLU A 155 -7.37 -10.64 3.19
C GLU A 155 -8.48 -11.11 2.24
N ILE A 156 -8.46 -10.65 0.98
CA ILE A 156 -9.40 -11.09 -0.06
C ILE A 156 -9.26 -12.61 -0.31
N LEU A 157 -8.04 -13.11 -0.34
CA LEU A 157 -7.75 -14.54 -0.54
C LEU A 157 -8.15 -15.39 0.67
N HIS A 158 -7.90 -14.90 1.89
CA HIS A 158 -8.34 -15.56 3.12
C HIS A 158 -9.85 -15.75 3.16
N ASN A 159 -10.61 -14.72 2.79
CA ASN A 159 -12.08 -14.78 2.73
C ASN A 159 -12.60 -15.83 1.71
N ARG A 160 -11.72 -16.37 0.87
CA ARG A 160 -11.99 -17.43 -0.11
C ARG A 160 -11.38 -18.79 0.27
N GLY A 161 -10.81 -18.92 1.47
CA GLY A 161 -10.18 -20.15 1.96
C GLY A 161 -8.80 -20.43 1.34
N LEU A 162 -8.11 -19.41 0.86
CA LEU A 162 -6.78 -19.51 0.27
C LEU A 162 -5.76 -18.82 1.18
N TYR A 163 -4.54 -19.37 1.24
CA TYR A 163 -3.39 -18.78 1.94
C TYR A 163 -3.58 -18.49 3.45
N GLU A 164 -4.48 -19.20 4.13
CA GLU A 164 -4.86 -18.97 5.55
C GLU A 164 -3.68 -18.96 6.56
N ASN A 165 -2.52 -19.47 6.16
CA ASN A 165 -1.30 -19.50 6.96
C ASN A 165 -0.44 -18.23 6.86
N ILE A 166 -0.86 -17.21 6.10
CA ILE A 166 -0.09 -15.99 5.86
C ILE A 166 -0.75 -14.82 6.56
N ASN A 167 -0.14 -14.27 7.60
CA ASN A 167 -0.62 -13.03 8.20
C ASN A 167 0.03 -11.82 7.54
N VAL A 168 -0.68 -10.69 7.50
CA VAL A 168 -0.10 -9.39 7.13
C VAL A 168 0.42 -8.73 8.41
N ALA A 169 1.75 -8.71 8.60
CA ALA A 169 2.34 -7.98 9.72
C ALA A 169 2.43 -6.47 9.42
N ALA A 170 2.30 -5.66 10.47
CA ALA A 170 2.66 -4.25 10.40
C ALA A 170 4.13 -4.08 10.81
N ALA A 171 4.92 -3.46 9.94
CA ALA A 171 6.26 -2.97 10.27
C ALA A 171 6.19 -1.47 10.56
N GLU A 172 6.74 -1.05 11.69
CA GLU A 172 6.75 0.37 12.07
C GLU A 172 7.57 1.18 11.04
N GLY A 173 6.97 2.24 10.51
CA GLY A 173 7.57 3.14 9.53
C GLY A 173 8.04 4.46 10.12
N ASP A 174 8.48 5.35 9.22
CA ASP A 174 8.92 6.69 9.56
C ASP A 174 7.91 7.71 9.02
N TYR A 175 7.57 8.73 9.81
CA TYR A 175 6.64 9.77 9.37
C TYR A 175 7.18 10.60 8.20
N ASP A 176 8.50 10.61 8.00
CA ASP A 176 9.16 11.30 6.90
C ASP A 176 8.99 10.56 5.57
N ASN A 177 8.58 9.28 5.58
CA ASN A 177 8.26 8.50 4.38
C ASN A 177 6.90 8.89 3.79
N ILE A 178 6.69 10.19 3.57
CA ILE A 178 5.46 10.75 3.03
C ILE A 178 5.26 10.32 1.57
N LYS A 179 3.99 10.25 1.15
CA LYS A 179 3.64 10.15 -0.27
C LYS A 179 3.50 11.56 -0.80
N LEU A 180 4.26 11.88 -1.84
CA LEU A 180 4.14 13.16 -2.53
C LEU A 180 2.82 13.18 -3.31
N THR A 181 1.87 13.96 -2.83
CA THR A 181 0.50 14.09 -3.37
C THR A 181 0.13 15.53 -3.68
N THR A 182 0.75 16.50 -2.98
CA THR A 182 0.55 17.93 -3.21
C THR A 182 1.88 18.63 -3.53
N PRO A 183 1.84 19.85 -4.11
CA PRO A 183 3.05 20.65 -4.31
C PRO A 183 3.81 20.95 -3.02
N GLU A 184 3.13 21.10 -1.88
CA GLU A 184 3.74 21.36 -0.58
C GLU A 184 4.59 20.19 -0.09
N ASP A 185 4.20 18.95 -0.42
CA ASP A 185 4.97 17.75 -0.09
C ASP A 185 6.39 17.80 -0.69
N LEU A 186 6.57 18.43 -1.86
CA LEU A 186 7.88 18.62 -2.48
C LEU A 186 8.79 19.52 -1.65
N ILE A 187 8.24 20.54 -1.01
CA ILE A 187 9.01 21.47 -0.16
C ILE A 187 9.57 20.70 1.04
N PHE A 188 8.73 19.89 1.69
CA PHE A 188 9.16 19.00 2.78
C PHE A 188 10.24 18.04 2.28
N CYS A 189 10.00 17.37 1.16
CA CYS A 189 10.92 16.39 0.60
C CYS A 189 12.30 16.97 0.31
N ASN A 190 12.36 18.11 -0.38
CA ASN A 190 13.62 18.79 -0.70
C ASN A 190 14.37 19.24 0.56
N SER A 191 13.66 19.80 1.54
CA SER A 191 14.26 20.22 2.81
C SER A 191 14.87 19.04 3.56
N HIS A 192 14.19 17.89 3.56
CA HIS A 192 14.68 16.67 4.20
C HIS A 192 15.94 16.13 3.51
N ILE A 193 15.95 16.08 2.17
CA ILE A 193 17.13 15.65 1.40
C ILE A 193 18.32 16.56 1.68
N GLN A 194 18.12 17.89 1.67
CA GLN A 194 19.19 18.84 1.95
C GLN A 194 19.79 18.65 3.36
N GLN A 195 18.95 18.48 4.39
CA GLN A 195 19.43 18.22 5.75
C GLN A 195 20.26 16.93 5.86
N GLN A 196 19.89 15.88 5.12
CA GLN A 196 20.66 14.64 5.07
C GLN A 196 22.02 14.82 4.39
N GLU A 197 22.12 15.68 3.37
CA GLU A 197 23.37 15.99 2.69
C GLU A 197 24.31 16.81 3.59
N GLU A 198 23.77 17.78 4.33
CA GLU A 198 24.54 18.61 5.27
C GLU A 198 25.05 17.81 6.49
N SER A 199 24.39 16.70 6.83
CA SER A 199 24.74 15.85 7.97
C SER A 199 25.73 14.71 7.64
N ARG A 200 26.19 14.61 6.38
CA ARG A 200 27.16 13.58 5.91
C ARG A 200 28.58 14.12 5.86
#